data_AF-A0A2A3TAC6-F1
#
_entry.id   AF-A0A2A3TAC6-F1
#
_cell.length_a   1.000
_cell.length_b   1.000
_cell.length_c   1.000
_cell.angle_alpha   90.00
_cell.angle_beta   90.00
_cell.angle_gamma   90.00
#
_symmetry.space_group_name_H-M   'P 1'
#
loop_
_entity.id
_entity.type
_entity.pdbx_description
1 polymer ?
#
loop_
_entity_poly.entity_id
_entity_poly.type
_entity_poly.pdbx_seq_one_letter_code
_entity_poly.pdbx_strand_id
1 'polypeptide(L)' 'MTLKMNLLVGGVAVLCFVALVFVPWDEENIAPEIVNTPINEEQITCIEIWQPVCSINGVTYSNSCYLGAAGDTLDHEGEC' A
#
# COMPACT_ATOMS: atom_id res chain seq x y z
N MET A 1 29.31 17.48 -46.04
CA MET A 1 28.51 17.87 -44.86
C MET A 1 27.28 16.98 -44.62
N THR A 2 26.79 16.25 -45.62
CA THR A 2 25.62 15.35 -45.53
C THR A 2 25.88 14.02 -44.80
N LEU A 3 27.11 13.46 -44.86
CA LEU A 3 27.43 12.18 -44.20
C LEU A 3 27.42 12.27 -42.66
N LYS A 4 27.97 13.36 -42.09
CA LYS A 4 27.86 13.64 -40.64
C LYS A 4 26.42 13.91 -40.21
N MET A 5 25.62 14.56 -41.06
CA MET A 5 24.21 14.84 -40.78
C MET A 5 23.38 13.56 -40.75
N ASN A 6 23.59 12.62 -41.69
CA ASN A 6 22.86 11.35 -41.71
C ASN A 6 23.29 10.41 -40.57
N LEU A 7 24.56 10.43 -40.16
CA LEU A 7 25.05 9.68 -39.00
C LEU A 7 24.50 10.26 -37.68
N LEU A 8 24.37 11.58 -37.59
CA LEU A 8 23.82 12.27 -36.42
C LEU A 8 22.30 12.08 -36.31
N VAL A 9 21.56 12.25 -37.41
CA VAL A 9 20.11 12.04 -37.46
C VAL A 9 19.76 10.55 -37.28
N GLY A 10 20.51 9.64 -37.91
CA GLY A 10 20.33 8.20 -37.73
C GLY A 10 20.68 7.74 -36.31
N GLY A 11 21.75 8.28 -35.72
CA GLY A 11 22.15 7.97 -34.35
C GLY A 11 21.13 8.43 -33.31
N VAL A 12 20.59 9.64 -33.44
CA VAL A 12 19.54 10.16 -32.56
C VAL A 12 18.26 9.34 -32.68
N ALA A 13 17.88 8.93 -33.89
CA ALA A 13 16.70 8.08 -34.10
C ALA A 13 16.87 6.71 -33.41
N VAL A 14 18.01 6.05 -33.60
CA VAL A 14 18.30 4.75 -32.95
C VAL A 14 18.33 4.88 -31.44
N LEU A 15 18.94 5.93 -30.89
CA LEU A 15 18.94 6.18 -29.44
C LEU A 15 17.53 6.43 -28.89
N CYS A 16 16.68 7.16 -29.60
CA CYS A 16 15.28 7.35 -29.21
C CYS A 16 14.48 6.04 -29.25
N PHE A 17 14.65 5.22 -30.30
CA PHE A 17 13.98 3.92 -30.38
C PHE A 17 14.45 2.95 -29.29
N VAL A 18 15.76 2.93 -29.01
CA VAL A 18 16.31 2.12 -27.92
C VAL A 18 15.80 2.63 -26.57
N ALA A 19 15.73 3.94 -26.37
CA ALA A 19 15.13 4.51 -25.18
C ALA A 19 13.66 4.09 -25.03
N LEU A 20 12.84 4.18 -26.07
CA LEU A 20 11.41 3.82 -26.02
C LEU A 20 11.16 2.32 -25.80
N VAL A 21 12.07 1.44 -26.24
CA VAL A 21 11.89 -0.02 -26.21
C VAL A 21 12.59 -0.67 -25.02
N PHE A 22 13.76 -0.18 -24.62
CA PHE A 22 14.63 -0.81 -23.61
C PHE A 22 14.71 -0.04 -22.30
N VAL A 23 14.47 1.27 -22.29
CA VAL A 23 14.24 1.94 -21.00
C VAL A 23 12.80 1.60 -20.64
N PRO A 24 12.55 0.96 -19.47
CA PRO A 24 11.20 0.86 -18.97
C PRO A 24 10.70 2.29 -18.72
N TRP A 25 9.96 2.85 -19.68
CA TRP A 25 9.17 4.09 -19.54
C TRP A 25 7.88 3.82 -18.74
N ASP A 26 7.88 2.77 -17.94
CA ASP A 26 6.89 2.59 -16.91
C ASP A 26 7.52 3.20 -15.66
N GLU A 27 7.12 4.44 -15.40
CA GLU A 27 7.13 5.02 -14.07
C GLU A 27 6.18 4.21 -13.17
N GLU A 28 6.51 2.94 -12.96
CA GLU A 28 6.03 2.15 -11.84
C GLU A 28 7.06 2.33 -10.72
N ASN A 29 7.26 3.61 -10.35
CA ASN A 29 7.53 3.91 -8.97
C ASN A 29 6.30 3.44 -8.22
N ILE A 30 6.39 2.21 -7.73
CA ILE A 30 5.49 1.66 -6.73
C ILE A 30 5.51 2.67 -5.59
N ALA A 31 4.57 3.61 -5.62
CA ALA A 31 4.08 4.20 -4.40
C ALA A 31 3.65 3.01 -3.55
N PRO A 32 4.02 2.93 -2.26
CA PRO A 32 3.30 2.00 -1.40
C PRO A 32 1.83 2.35 -1.60
N GLU A 33 1.03 1.38 -2.03
CA GLU A 33 -0.40 1.50 -1.85
C GLU A 33 -0.54 1.78 -0.35
N ILE A 34 -0.88 3.03 -0.01
CA ILE A 34 -1.51 3.28 1.27
C ILE A 34 -2.73 2.37 1.16
N VAL A 35 -2.71 1.25 1.88
CA VAL A 35 -3.83 0.32 2.00
C VAL A 35 -4.97 1.12 2.63
N ASN A 36 -5.61 1.91 1.79
CA ASN A 36 -7.00 2.30 1.86
C ASN A 36 -7.73 1.28 0.98
N THR A 37 -7.42 0.00 1.16
CA THR A 37 -8.37 -1.01 0.74
C THR A 37 -9.65 -0.69 1.52
N PRO A 38 -10.82 -0.64 0.87
CA PRO A 38 -12.04 -0.80 1.63
C PRO A 38 -11.81 -2.10 2.40
N ILE A 39 -11.74 -2.02 3.73
CA ILE A 39 -11.87 -3.21 4.54
C ILE A 39 -13.18 -3.82 4.05
N ASN A 40 -13.06 -4.91 3.28
CA ASN A 40 -14.19 -5.74 3.01
C ASN A 40 -14.70 -6.08 4.42
N GLU A 41 -15.88 -5.56 4.76
CA GLU A 41 -16.50 -5.67 6.08
C GLU A 41 -16.67 -7.13 6.54
N GLU A 42 -16.34 -8.10 5.69
CA GLU A 42 -16.74 -9.48 5.88
C GLU A 42 -15.69 -10.40 6.51
N GLN A 43 -14.43 -9.99 6.76
CA GLN A 43 -13.57 -10.84 7.62
C GLN A 43 -12.35 -10.13 8.24
N ILE A 44 -12.56 -9.50 9.39
CA ILE A 44 -11.44 -9.12 10.27
C ILE A 44 -10.94 -10.37 10.97
N THR A 45 -9.70 -10.79 10.69
CA THR A 45 -9.05 -11.90 11.39
C THR A 45 -8.15 -11.33 12.49
N CYS A 46 -8.42 -11.70 13.73
CA CYS A 46 -7.62 -11.29 14.88
C CYS A 46 -6.72 -12.43 15.35
N ILE A 47 -5.56 -12.06 15.91
CA ILE A 47 -4.69 -13.00 16.59
C ILE A 47 -5.26 -13.35 17.96
N GLU A 48 -5.10 -14.60 18.38
CA GLU A 48 -5.55 -15.11 19.68
C GLU A 48 -4.52 -14.75 20.78
N ILE A 49 -4.27 -13.46 20.96
CA ILE A 49 -3.44 -12.94 22.05
C ILE A 49 -4.32 -12.36 23.15
N TRP A 50 -3.93 -12.62 24.41
CA TRP A 50 -4.56 -12.04 25.58
C TRP A 50 -3.86 -10.74 25.98
N GLN A 51 -4.44 -9.61 25.57
CA GLN A 51 -4.03 -8.24 25.90
C GLN A 51 -5.31 -7.41 26.11
N PRO A 52 -6.01 -7.61 27.24
CA PRO A 52 -7.40 -7.16 27.38
C PRO A 52 -7.54 -5.65 27.30
N VAL A 53 -8.67 -5.20 26.76
CA VAL A 53 -9.07 -3.80 26.69
C VAL A 53 -10.53 -3.64 27.10
N CYS A 54 -10.86 -2.52 27.75
CA CYS A 54 -12.21 -2.17 28.16
C CYS A 54 -12.81 -1.17 27.18
N SER A 55 -14.03 -1.42 26.71
CA SER A 55 -14.78 -0.45 25.91
C SER A 55 -15.62 0.50 26.77
N ILE A 56 -16.06 1.61 26.19
CA ILE A 56 -16.94 2.59 26.86
C ILE A 56 -18.27 2.01 27.34
N ASN A 57 -18.67 0.86 26.79
CA ASN A 57 -19.88 0.14 27.15
C ASN A 57 -19.66 -0.83 28.34
N GLY A 58 -18.44 -0.89 28.89
CA GLY A 58 -18.08 -1.81 29.96
C GLY A 58 -17.88 -3.26 29.49
N VAL A 59 -17.54 -3.46 28.21
CA VAL A 59 -17.25 -4.79 27.65
C VAL A 59 -15.74 -4.99 27.54
N THR A 60 -15.24 -6.05 28.15
CA THR A 60 -13.84 -6.48 28.02
C THR A 60 -13.66 -7.27 26.72
N TYR A 61 -12.74 -6.84 25.87
CA TYR A 61 -12.29 -7.55 24.68
C TYR A 61 -10.92 -8.17 24.91
N SER A 62 -10.66 -9.37 24.36
CA SER A 62 -9.39 -10.09 24.54
C SER A 62 -8.17 -9.31 24.06
N ASN A 63 -8.35 -8.46 23.03
CA ASN A 63 -7.36 -7.50 22.54
C ASN A 63 -8.02 -6.39 21.70
N SER A 64 -7.23 -5.38 21.35
CA SER A 64 -7.67 -4.23 20.56
C SER A 64 -8.17 -4.56 19.16
N CYS A 65 -7.72 -5.69 18.56
CA CYS A 65 -8.24 -6.14 17.28
C CYS A 65 -9.72 -6.54 17.40
N TYR A 66 -10.08 -7.32 18.41
CA TYR A 66 -11.49 -7.71 18.62
C TYR A 66 -12.39 -6.52 18.94
N LEU A 67 -11.88 -5.53 19.68
CA LEU A 67 -12.59 -4.27 19.92
C LEU A 67 -12.87 -3.53 18.60
N GLY A 68 -11.85 -3.38 17.75
CA GLY A 68 -12.00 -2.76 16.44
C GLY A 68 -12.90 -3.54 15.49
N ALA A 69 -12.85 -4.88 15.53
CA ALA A 69 -13.71 -5.76 14.75
C ALA A 69 -15.18 -5.66 15.14
N ALA A 70 -15.45 -5.41 16.43
CA ALA A 70 -16.80 -5.11 16.93
C ALA A 70 -17.23 -3.67 16.65
N GLY A 71 -16.32 -2.80 16.19
CA GLY A 71 -16.59 -1.37 15.99
C GLY A 71 -16.87 -0.61 17.28
N ASP A 72 -16.37 -1.10 18.43
CA ASP A 72 -16.58 -0.43 19.72
C ASP A 72 -15.49 0.63 19.98
N THR A 73 -15.72 1.50 20.97
CA THR A 73 -14.80 2.57 21.36
C THR A 73 -14.04 2.17 22.61
N LEU A 74 -12.72 2.30 22.57
CA LEU A 74 -11.83 2.06 23.71
C LEU A 74 -12.10 3.07 24.83
N ASP A 75 -12.22 2.57 26.07
CA ASP A 75 -12.19 3.39 27.29
C ASP A 75 -10.77 3.37 27.89
N HIS A 76 -10.31 2.19 28.32
CA HIS A 76 -8.95 2.01 28.87
C HIS A 76 -8.36 0.63 28.54
N GLU A 77 -7.04 0.52 28.68
CA GLU A 77 -6.33 -0.77 28.62
C GLU A 77 -6.62 -1.60 29.88
N GLY A 78 -6.55 -2.93 29.75
CA GLY A 78 -6.93 -3.87 30.81
C GLY A 78 -8.40 -4.30 30.71
N GLU A 79 -8.80 -5.18 31.62
CA GLU A 79 -10.20 -5.59 31.75
C GLU A 79 -11.06 -4.46 32.35
N CYS A 80 -12.33 -4.40 31.97
CA CYS A 80 -13.38 -3.80 32.79
C CYS A 80 -13.59 -4.67 34.05
#